data_AF-D7G4H7-F1
#
_entry.id   AF-D7G4H7-F1
#
_cell.length_a   1.000
_cell.length_b   1.000
_cell.length_c   1.000
_cell.angle_alpha   90.00
_cell.angle_beta   90.00
_cell.angle_gamma   90.00
#
_symmetry.space_group_name_H-M   'P 1'
#
loop_
_entity.id
_entity.type
_entity.pdbx_description
1 polymer ?
#
loop_
_entity_poly.entity_id
_entity_poly.type
_entity_poly.pdbx_seq_one_letter_code
_entity_poly.pdbx_strand_id
1 'polypeptide(L)'
;MSDKGRASRPDVAGSFAMEAATNMHTCFYRSGYDISVPLAPRQVLHDLANVSPLDREFFLTTKCTLYISGHGSEERISLLPLQDEENGVVVTMHCFEEHQEHLLPENAEFCQALKDQYEGYDYRSLMNSTFGLVPAGRGPATYRLGEVMSAGSIPVFVGRDLVPPFMEQIDWPSISFAFTPDEVESRMMSTLLAVPPAQLEEMQRKSLEAYGRMFGADVNDFRPSARIILGILRRRLGHRRTR
;
A
#
# COMPACT_ATOMS: atom_id res chain seq x y z
N MET A 1 -4.74 9.57 -34.78
CA MET A 1 -5.56 8.36 -34.95
C MET A 1 -6.11 7.96 -33.59
N SER A 2 -7.45 7.88 -33.53
CA SER A 2 -8.36 7.67 -32.37
C SER A 2 -8.04 8.42 -31.07
N ASP A 3 -8.54 9.65 -31.04
CA ASP A 3 -8.99 10.34 -29.85
C ASP A 3 -9.99 9.45 -29.08
N LYS A 4 -9.49 8.72 -28.07
CA LYS A 4 -10.29 8.07 -27.04
C LYS A 4 -10.25 8.88 -25.74
N GLY A 5 -10.24 10.22 -25.87
CA GLY A 5 -10.86 11.10 -24.88
C GLY A 5 -12.37 10.87 -24.84
N ARG A 6 -12.79 9.62 -24.59
CA ARG A 6 -14.16 9.35 -24.16
C ARG A 6 -14.23 10.02 -22.81
N ALA A 7 -14.95 11.12 -22.76
CA ALA A 7 -15.49 11.70 -21.54
C ALA A 7 -16.05 10.57 -20.67
N SER A 8 -15.20 10.00 -19.81
CA SER A 8 -15.65 9.20 -18.69
C SER A 8 -16.39 10.21 -17.85
N ARG A 9 -17.71 10.08 -17.81
CA ARG A 9 -18.53 10.76 -16.80
C ARG A 9 -17.75 10.64 -15.48
N PRO A 10 -17.57 11.72 -14.70
CA PRO A 10 -17.05 11.55 -13.36
C PRO A 10 -17.93 10.47 -12.70
N ASP A 11 -17.32 9.43 -12.14
CA ASP A 11 -18.06 8.46 -11.36
C ASP A 11 -18.66 9.24 -10.19
N VAL A 12 -19.92 9.63 -10.36
CA VAL A 12 -20.66 10.34 -9.32
C VAL A 12 -20.87 9.31 -8.23
N ALA A 13 -20.29 9.56 -7.06
CA ALA A 13 -20.59 8.81 -5.86
C ALA A 13 -22.11 8.63 -5.73
N GLY A 14 -22.58 7.37 -5.78
CA GLY A 14 -24.00 7.02 -5.73
C GLY A 14 -24.64 6.50 -7.02
N SER A 15 -23.88 6.30 -8.11
CA SER A 15 -24.38 5.58 -9.31
C SER A 15 -24.65 4.08 -9.05
N PHE A 16 -24.00 3.50 -8.04
CA PHE A 16 -24.16 2.11 -7.62
C PHE A 16 -24.78 2.00 -6.21
N ALA A 17 -25.69 1.03 -6.03
CA ALA A 17 -26.27 0.72 -4.72
C ALA A 17 -25.24 0.18 -3.71
N MET A 18 -24.21 -0.50 -4.23
CA MET A 18 -23.06 -1.02 -3.48
C MET A 18 -21.89 -1.15 -4.45
N GLU A 19 -20.69 -0.82 -3.98
CA GLU A 19 -19.46 -0.97 -4.74
C GLU A 19 -18.44 -1.83 -3.99
N ALA A 20 -17.78 -2.74 -4.72
CA ALA A 20 -16.63 -3.48 -4.23
C ALA A 20 -15.45 -3.19 -5.17
N ALA A 21 -14.50 -2.38 -4.73
CA ALA A 21 -13.45 -1.84 -5.59
C ALA A 21 -12.11 -1.66 -4.86
N THR A 22 -11.03 -1.63 -5.63
CA THR A 22 -9.67 -1.44 -5.13
C THR A 22 -9.32 0.03 -4.90
N ASN A 23 -9.98 0.95 -5.60
CA ASN A 23 -9.70 2.38 -5.55
C ASN A 23 -10.63 3.13 -4.60
N MET A 24 -10.94 2.56 -3.43
CA MET A 24 -11.93 3.12 -2.53
C MET A 24 -11.38 4.29 -1.70
N HIS A 25 -11.98 5.48 -1.86
CA HIS A 25 -11.62 6.69 -1.12
C HIS A 25 -12.56 6.96 0.05
N THR A 26 -12.05 7.45 1.18
CA THR A 26 -12.83 7.75 2.39
C THR A 26 -14.00 8.71 2.13
N CYS A 27 -13.81 9.71 1.27
CA CYS A 27 -14.83 10.69 0.91
C CYS A 27 -16.02 10.11 0.12
N PHE A 28 -15.89 8.92 -0.45
CA PHE A 28 -16.96 8.25 -1.21
C PHE A 28 -17.35 6.89 -0.62
N TYR A 29 -16.56 6.35 0.31
CA TYR A 29 -16.80 5.06 0.94
C TYR A 29 -17.98 5.10 1.91
N ARG A 30 -19.03 4.35 1.60
CA ARG A 30 -20.19 4.20 2.49
C ARG A 30 -19.96 2.99 3.40
N SER A 31 -19.52 3.26 4.63
CA SER A 31 -19.36 2.22 5.65
C SER A 31 -20.63 1.38 5.82
N GLY A 32 -20.47 0.05 5.87
CA GLY A 32 -21.58 -0.90 5.92
C GLY A 32 -22.30 -1.16 4.59
N TYR A 33 -21.94 -0.44 3.51
CA TYR A 33 -22.48 -0.65 2.16
C TYR A 33 -21.39 -1.02 1.16
N ASP A 34 -20.31 -0.26 1.08
CA ASP A 34 -19.22 -0.53 0.14
C ASP A 34 -18.19 -1.50 0.74
N ILE A 35 -17.37 -2.11 -0.13
CA ILE A 35 -16.33 -3.08 0.24
C ILE A 35 -15.01 -2.67 -0.42
N SER A 36 -14.06 -2.17 0.36
CA SER A 36 -12.69 -1.98 -0.11
C SER A 36 -12.03 -3.34 -0.29
N VAL A 37 -11.48 -3.62 -1.49
CA VAL A 37 -10.79 -4.88 -1.82
C VAL A 37 -9.32 -4.60 -2.18
N PRO A 38 -8.37 -5.51 -1.90
CA PRO A 38 -6.97 -5.26 -2.21
C PRO A 38 -6.67 -5.51 -3.69
N LEU A 39 -5.60 -4.89 -4.20
CA LEU A 39 -4.94 -5.36 -5.41
C LEU A 39 -4.14 -6.64 -5.10
N ALA A 40 -4.25 -7.64 -5.96
CA ALA A 40 -3.45 -8.86 -5.82
C ALA A 40 -1.95 -8.53 -6.02
N PRO A 41 -1.05 -8.95 -5.11
CA PRO A 41 0.36 -8.62 -5.20
C PRO A 41 0.97 -9.17 -6.50
N ARG A 42 1.96 -8.48 -7.07
CA ARG A 42 2.65 -8.96 -8.30
C ARG A 42 3.67 -10.04 -7.99
N GLN A 43 4.19 -10.04 -6.77
CA GLN A 43 5.17 -11.00 -6.28
C GLN A 43 4.89 -11.40 -4.83
N VAL A 44 5.37 -12.57 -4.43
CA VAL A 44 5.19 -13.10 -3.08
C VAL A 44 6.53 -13.52 -2.53
N LEU A 45 6.78 -13.14 -1.28
CA LEU A 45 8.09 -13.16 -0.65
C LEU A 45 8.10 -14.05 0.59
N HIS A 46 7.52 -15.25 0.49
CA HIS A 46 7.38 -16.18 1.61
C HIS A 46 8.70 -16.60 2.26
N ASP A 47 9.80 -16.54 1.52
CA ASP A 47 11.12 -16.83 2.05
C ASP A 47 11.59 -15.77 3.08
N LEU A 48 11.06 -14.54 3.00
CA LEU A 48 11.33 -13.49 3.98
C LEU A 48 10.34 -13.49 5.15
N ALA A 49 9.22 -14.21 5.04
CA ALA A 49 8.11 -14.14 5.99
C ALA A 49 8.52 -14.38 7.45
N ASN A 50 9.47 -15.30 7.68
CA ASN A 50 9.90 -15.70 9.02
C ASN A 50 11.12 -14.94 9.54
N VAL A 51 11.66 -13.96 8.79
CA VAL A 51 12.77 -13.14 9.29
C VAL A 51 12.22 -12.22 10.38
N SER A 52 12.78 -12.30 11.59
CA SER A 52 12.38 -11.47 12.73
C SER A 52 12.41 -9.99 12.37
N PRO A 53 11.46 -9.15 12.83
CA PRO A 53 11.46 -7.72 12.56
C PRO A 53 12.73 -7.00 13.03
N LEU A 54 13.44 -7.57 14.01
CA LEU A 54 14.70 -7.03 14.57
C LEU A 54 15.95 -7.44 13.79
N ASP A 55 15.85 -8.53 13.01
CA ASP A 55 16.96 -9.08 12.22
C ASP A 55 16.88 -8.68 10.74
N ARG A 56 15.96 -7.76 10.40
CA ARG A 56 15.79 -7.23 9.05
C ARG A 56 16.99 -6.37 8.67
N GLU A 57 17.33 -6.40 7.38
CA GLU A 57 18.43 -5.60 6.83
C GLU A 57 18.12 -4.10 6.85
N PHE A 58 16.85 -3.75 6.63
CA PHE A 58 16.39 -2.36 6.59
C PHE A 58 15.33 -2.09 7.65
N PHE A 59 15.29 -0.86 8.16
CA PHE A 59 14.24 -0.42 9.07
C PHE A 59 12.96 -0.06 8.31
N LEU A 60 13.05 0.79 7.28
CA LEU A 60 11.90 1.31 6.54
C LEU A 60 12.24 1.45 5.05
N THR A 61 11.44 0.88 4.16
CA THR A 61 11.76 0.92 2.72
C THR A 61 10.59 1.22 1.80
N THR A 62 10.86 1.98 0.74
CA THR A 62 10.04 2.01 -0.49
C THR A 62 10.90 1.94 -1.74
N LYS A 63 10.39 1.22 -2.75
CA LYS A 63 10.87 1.31 -4.13
C LYS A 63 9.69 1.45 -5.06
N CYS A 64 9.51 2.60 -5.70
CA CYS A 64 8.31 2.84 -6.50
C CYS A 64 8.47 3.92 -7.60
N THR A 65 7.41 4.15 -8.37
CA THR A 65 7.37 5.21 -9.39
C THR A 65 6.88 6.53 -8.78
N LEU A 66 7.58 7.64 -8.97
CA LEU A 66 7.12 8.97 -8.57
C LEU A 66 6.27 9.62 -9.66
N TYR A 67 5.05 10.03 -9.34
CA TYR A 67 4.25 10.91 -10.21
C TYR A 67 4.63 12.36 -9.92
N ILE A 68 5.19 13.08 -10.90
CA ILE A 68 5.65 14.47 -10.73
C ILE A 68 4.47 15.39 -10.46
N SER A 69 3.32 15.10 -11.08
CA SER A 69 2.08 15.84 -10.90
C SER A 69 0.88 14.90 -10.75
N GLY A 70 -0.25 15.45 -10.27
CA GLY A 70 -1.52 14.74 -10.14
C GLY A 70 -1.62 13.81 -8.90
N HIS A 71 -2.58 12.89 -8.96
CA HIS A 71 -2.89 11.99 -7.83
C HIS A 71 -1.72 11.07 -7.48
N GLY A 72 -1.40 10.97 -6.19
CA GLY A 72 -0.29 10.17 -5.68
C GLY A 72 1.07 10.88 -5.74
N SER A 73 1.12 12.12 -6.24
CA SER A 73 2.35 12.92 -6.26
C SER A 73 2.74 13.37 -4.85
N GLU A 74 1.81 13.99 -4.12
CA GLU A 74 2.03 14.50 -2.76
C GLU A 74 2.50 13.39 -1.82
N GLU A 75 1.82 12.24 -1.83
CA GLU A 75 2.13 11.08 -1.00
C GLU A 75 3.52 10.48 -1.25
N ARG A 76 4.07 10.66 -2.45
CA ARG A 76 5.38 10.10 -2.84
C ARG A 76 6.49 11.12 -2.66
N ILE A 77 6.24 12.39 -2.99
CA ILE A 77 7.19 13.48 -2.75
C ILE A 77 7.47 13.62 -1.25
N SER A 78 6.44 13.50 -0.39
CA SER A 78 6.60 13.60 1.07
C SER A 78 7.53 12.54 1.67
N LEU A 79 7.84 11.45 0.94
CA LEU A 79 8.74 10.40 1.41
C LEU A 79 10.21 10.71 1.15
N LEU A 80 10.54 11.54 0.15
CA LEU A 80 11.92 11.82 -0.26
C LEU A 80 12.80 12.30 0.90
N PRO A 81 12.33 13.18 1.81
CA PRO A 81 13.12 13.64 2.95
C PRO A 81 13.43 12.57 4.01
N LEU A 82 12.77 11.41 3.97
CA LEU A 82 13.03 10.31 4.92
C LEU A 82 14.33 9.55 4.64
N GLN A 83 14.95 9.74 3.47
CA GLN A 83 16.13 8.98 3.06
C GLN A 83 17.25 9.06 4.11
N ASP A 84 17.62 7.92 4.68
CA ASP A 84 18.63 7.81 5.74
C ASP A 84 19.22 6.39 5.76
N GLU A 85 20.19 6.14 4.89
CA GLU A 85 20.80 4.82 4.70
C GLU A 85 21.56 4.34 5.94
N GLU A 86 22.13 5.27 6.72
CA GLU A 86 22.87 4.95 7.94
C GLU A 86 21.96 4.27 8.98
N ASN A 87 20.69 4.69 9.03
CA ASN A 87 19.68 4.11 9.91
C ASN A 87 18.76 3.09 9.21
N GLY A 88 19.17 2.59 8.03
CA GLY A 88 18.43 1.57 7.29
C GLY A 88 17.10 2.05 6.70
N VAL A 89 16.95 3.36 6.45
CA VAL A 89 15.80 3.94 5.76
C VAL A 89 16.14 4.17 4.29
N VAL A 90 15.49 3.41 3.41
CA VAL A 90 15.72 3.50 1.96
C VAL A 90 14.44 3.86 1.23
N VAL A 91 14.35 5.10 0.78
CA VAL A 91 13.32 5.63 -0.11
C VAL A 91 13.93 5.84 -1.48
N THR A 92 13.58 4.96 -2.41
CA THR A 92 14.07 5.06 -3.79
C THR A 92 12.93 5.06 -4.79
N MET A 93 13.01 5.97 -5.77
CA MET A 93 11.95 6.17 -6.74
C MET A 93 12.52 6.49 -8.12
N HIS A 94 11.76 6.22 -9.17
CA HIS A 94 12.02 6.79 -10.51
C HIS A 94 10.82 7.63 -10.93
N CYS A 95 11.05 8.73 -11.62
CA CYS A 95 9.96 9.53 -12.18
C CYS A 95 9.14 8.71 -13.18
N PHE A 96 7.83 8.94 -13.18
CA PHE A 96 6.93 8.31 -14.12
C PHE A 96 7.20 8.82 -15.54
N GLU A 97 7.42 7.89 -16.47
CA GLU A 97 7.86 8.25 -17.81
C GLU A 97 6.69 8.57 -18.77
N GLU A 98 5.46 8.16 -18.42
CA GLU A 98 4.27 8.46 -19.21
C GLU A 98 4.01 9.98 -19.22
N HIS A 99 3.68 10.52 -20.39
CA HIS A 99 3.52 11.96 -20.66
C HIS A 99 4.80 12.81 -20.67
N GLN A 100 5.98 12.19 -20.54
CA GLN A 100 7.29 12.84 -20.75
C GLN A 100 7.59 14.03 -19.82
N GLU A 101 6.88 14.18 -18.69
CA GLU A 101 7.13 15.24 -17.69
C GLU A 101 8.56 15.18 -17.11
N HIS A 102 9.15 13.98 -17.03
CA HIS A 102 10.52 13.74 -16.60
C HIS A 102 11.59 14.31 -17.53
N LEU A 103 11.24 14.60 -18.80
CA LEU A 103 12.15 15.18 -19.79
C LEU A 103 12.10 16.72 -19.80
N LEU A 104 11.17 17.33 -19.05
CA LEU A 104 11.07 18.77 -18.95
C LEU A 104 12.34 19.33 -18.27
N PRO A 105 12.91 20.44 -18.75
CA PRO A 105 14.16 21.00 -18.21
C PRO A 105 14.16 21.20 -16.69
N GLU A 106 13.02 21.58 -16.12
CA GLU A 106 12.82 21.77 -14.69
C GLU A 106 12.86 20.47 -13.86
N ASN A 107 12.64 19.31 -14.48
CA ASN A 107 12.58 18.00 -13.82
C ASN A 107 13.76 17.09 -14.18
N ALA A 108 14.46 17.35 -15.29
CA ALA A 108 15.42 16.42 -15.87
C ALA A 108 16.53 16.01 -14.89
N GLU A 109 17.15 16.99 -14.20
CA GLU A 109 18.21 16.72 -13.23
C GLU A 109 17.69 15.94 -12.01
N PHE A 110 16.55 16.36 -11.47
CA PHE A 110 15.88 15.70 -10.35
C PHE A 110 15.51 14.24 -10.68
N CYS A 111 14.90 14.02 -11.84
CA CYS A 111 14.49 12.69 -12.28
C CYS A 111 15.68 11.78 -12.61
N GLN A 112 16.77 12.33 -13.14
CA GLN A 112 17.99 11.57 -13.37
C GLN A 112 18.63 11.13 -12.05
N ALA A 113 18.75 12.04 -11.07
CA ALA A 113 19.29 11.70 -9.76
C ALA A 113 18.48 10.60 -9.06
N LEU A 114 17.15 10.70 -9.11
CA LEU A 114 16.25 9.67 -8.59
C LEU A 114 16.44 8.32 -9.31
N LYS A 115 16.55 8.34 -10.65
CA LYS A 115 16.77 7.14 -11.45
C LYS A 115 18.07 6.43 -11.09
N ASP A 116 19.16 7.18 -10.95
CA ASP A 116 20.48 6.62 -10.61
C ASP A 116 20.43 5.90 -9.26
N GLN A 117 19.77 6.50 -8.26
CA GLN A 117 19.54 5.87 -6.96
C GLN A 117 18.62 4.64 -7.08
N TYR A 118 17.57 4.71 -7.91
CA TYR A 118 16.62 3.61 -8.15
C TYR A 118 17.27 2.37 -8.74
N GLU A 119 18.21 2.54 -9.65
CA GLU A 119 18.94 1.43 -10.29
C GLU A 119 19.92 0.74 -9.32
N GLY A 120 20.38 1.43 -8.27
CA GLY A 120 21.31 0.88 -7.28
C GLY A 120 20.73 -0.15 -6.32
N TYR A 121 19.40 -0.23 -6.18
CA TYR A 121 18.73 -1.14 -5.24
C TYR A 121 17.99 -2.27 -5.95
N ASP A 122 18.01 -3.49 -5.42
CA ASP A 122 17.11 -4.54 -5.88
C ASP A 122 15.73 -4.44 -5.20
N TYR A 123 14.65 -4.71 -5.94
CA TYR A 123 13.29 -4.59 -5.39
C TYR A 123 13.01 -5.62 -4.29
N ARG A 124 13.55 -6.83 -4.44
CA ARG A 124 13.34 -7.91 -3.49
C ARG A 124 14.21 -7.74 -2.24
N SER A 125 15.45 -7.26 -2.36
CA SER A 125 16.29 -7.00 -1.19
C SER A 125 15.64 -5.98 -0.24
N LEU A 126 15.05 -4.91 -0.77
CA LEU A 126 14.36 -3.88 0.03
C LEU A 126 13.15 -4.40 0.80
N MET A 127 12.62 -5.58 0.47
CA MET A 127 11.52 -6.21 1.22
C MET A 127 12.02 -6.95 2.46
N ASN A 128 13.33 -7.08 2.65
CA ASN A 128 13.92 -7.48 3.92
C ASN A 128 13.94 -6.29 4.91
N SER A 129 12.77 -5.67 5.11
CA SER A 129 12.60 -4.50 5.97
C SER A 129 11.65 -4.78 7.13
N THR A 130 11.86 -4.11 8.27
CA THR A 130 10.92 -4.14 9.41
C THR A 130 9.58 -3.54 8.99
N PHE A 131 9.64 -2.36 8.39
CA PHE A 131 8.49 -1.61 7.89
C PHE A 131 8.57 -1.43 6.37
N GLY A 132 7.46 -1.71 5.70
CA GLY A 132 7.31 -1.46 4.26
C GLY A 132 6.38 -0.28 4.03
N LEU A 133 6.88 0.79 3.41
CA LEU A 133 6.05 1.92 3.01
C LEU A 133 5.10 1.51 1.88
N VAL A 134 3.84 1.93 1.99
CA VAL A 134 2.73 1.63 1.09
C VAL A 134 2.07 2.96 0.68
N PRO A 135 2.78 3.84 -0.05
CA PRO A 135 2.22 5.13 -0.47
C PRO A 135 1.11 4.93 -1.50
N ALA A 136 0.09 5.78 -1.43
CA ALA A 136 -0.93 5.85 -2.45
C ALA A 136 -0.30 6.12 -3.83
N GLY A 137 -0.94 5.62 -4.88
CA GLY A 137 -0.61 5.97 -6.26
C GLY A 137 -1.68 6.88 -6.84
N ARG A 138 -2.02 6.65 -8.11
CA ARG A 138 -3.22 7.25 -8.73
C ARG A 138 -4.53 6.86 -8.03
N GLY A 139 -4.49 5.87 -7.16
CA GLY A 139 -5.57 5.48 -6.26
C GLY A 139 -5.01 4.93 -4.93
N PRO A 140 -5.90 4.66 -3.96
CA PRO A 140 -5.52 4.27 -2.60
C PRO A 140 -4.97 2.85 -2.50
N ALA A 141 -5.38 1.91 -3.35
CA ALA A 141 -4.78 0.58 -3.38
C ALA A 141 -3.47 0.55 -4.19
N THR A 142 -2.57 -0.31 -3.74
CA THR A 142 -1.30 -0.61 -4.38
C THR A 142 -0.98 -2.09 -4.26
N TYR A 143 -0.31 -2.64 -5.28
CA TYR A 143 0.25 -3.99 -5.27
C TYR A 143 1.19 -4.23 -4.09
N ARG A 144 1.86 -3.15 -3.65
CA ARG A 144 2.87 -3.18 -2.60
C ARG A 144 2.35 -3.67 -1.25
N LEU A 145 1.06 -3.48 -0.97
CA LEU A 145 0.45 -3.95 0.28
C LEU A 145 0.62 -5.46 0.45
N GLY A 146 0.19 -6.25 -0.54
CA GLY A 146 0.30 -7.71 -0.47
C GLY A 146 1.75 -8.17 -0.47
N GLU A 147 2.65 -7.48 -1.16
CA GLU A 147 4.07 -7.82 -1.24
C GLU A 147 4.76 -7.62 0.11
N VAL A 148 4.56 -6.46 0.74
CA VAL A 148 5.06 -6.13 2.09
C VAL A 148 4.56 -7.12 3.12
N MET A 149 3.24 -7.39 3.13
CA MET A 149 2.67 -8.34 4.09
C MET A 149 3.17 -9.77 3.83
N SER A 150 3.35 -10.19 2.57
CA SER A 150 3.86 -11.52 2.24
C SER A 150 5.30 -11.74 2.70
N ALA A 151 6.10 -10.67 2.77
CA ALA A 151 7.46 -10.68 3.27
C ALA A 151 7.54 -10.69 4.80
N GLY A 152 6.41 -10.57 5.50
CA GLY A 152 6.37 -10.43 6.97
C GLY A 152 6.75 -9.04 7.47
N SER A 153 6.86 -8.05 6.59
CA SER A 153 7.07 -6.65 6.95
C SER A 153 5.76 -5.99 7.39
N ILE A 154 5.86 -4.97 8.24
CA ILE A 154 4.70 -4.23 8.76
C ILE A 154 4.35 -3.09 7.78
N PRO A 155 3.13 -3.06 7.20
CA PRO A 155 2.72 -2.01 6.28
C PRO A 155 2.64 -0.63 6.94
N VAL A 156 3.18 0.37 6.27
CA VAL A 156 3.07 1.79 6.63
C VAL A 156 2.43 2.54 5.47
N PHE A 157 1.16 2.84 5.60
CA PHE A 157 0.41 3.57 4.59
C PHE A 157 0.73 5.07 4.61
N VAL A 158 0.79 5.67 3.42
CA VAL A 158 0.86 7.13 3.26
C VAL A 158 -0.22 7.58 2.27
N GLY A 159 -1.15 8.40 2.76
CA GLY A 159 -2.27 8.92 1.98
C GLY A 159 -3.36 9.56 2.83
N ARG A 160 -4.11 10.48 2.25
CA ARG A 160 -5.18 11.22 2.95
C ARG A 160 -6.50 10.44 3.04
N ASP A 161 -6.87 9.78 1.95
CA ASP A 161 -8.20 9.19 1.77
C ASP A 161 -8.16 7.66 1.64
N LEU A 162 -7.28 7.01 2.39
CA LEU A 162 -7.14 5.55 2.33
C LEU A 162 -8.28 4.83 3.07
N VAL A 163 -8.93 3.90 2.38
CA VAL A 163 -9.78 2.88 3.01
C VAL A 163 -9.07 1.53 2.92
N PRO A 164 -8.49 1.02 4.03
CA PRO A 164 -7.82 -0.27 4.03
C PRO A 164 -8.75 -1.41 3.58
N PRO A 165 -8.22 -2.40 2.85
CA PRO A 165 -9.06 -3.47 2.30
C PRO A 165 -9.66 -4.31 3.42
N PHE A 166 -10.93 -4.68 3.26
CA PHE A 166 -11.67 -5.51 4.22
C PHE A 166 -11.60 -5.00 5.68
N MET A 167 -11.70 -3.67 5.88
CA MET A 167 -11.60 -3.03 7.20
C MET A 167 -12.55 -3.59 8.28
N GLU A 168 -13.65 -4.24 7.89
CA GLU A 168 -14.58 -4.90 8.80
C GLU A 168 -14.11 -6.31 9.26
N GLN A 169 -13.04 -6.85 8.69
CA GLN A 169 -12.54 -8.21 8.95
C GLN A 169 -11.08 -8.25 9.37
N ILE A 170 -10.33 -7.19 9.09
CA ILE A 170 -8.93 -7.04 9.39
C ILE A 170 -8.77 -5.86 10.35
N ASP A 171 -8.17 -6.11 11.50
CA ASP A 171 -7.87 -5.09 12.51
C ASP A 171 -6.58 -4.36 12.12
N TRP A 172 -6.68 -3.46 11.14
CA TRP A 172 -5.55 -2.70 10.58
C TRP A 172 -4.71 -1.94 11.61
N PRO A 173 -5.29 -1.28 12.64
CA PRO A 173 -4.50 -0.64 13.69
C PRO A 173 -3.56 -1.58 14.45
N SER A 174 -3.85 -2.90 14.45
CA SER A 174 -3.00 -3.90 15.11
C SER A 174 -1.87 -4.45 14.24
N ILE A 175 -1.83 -4.09 12.95
CA ILE A 175 -0.87 -4.65 11.97
C ILE A 175 -0.24 -3.61 11.03
N SER A 176 -0.59 -2.33 11.14
CA SER A 176 -0.12 -1.30 10.23
C SER A 176 -0.13 0.09 10.86
N PHE A 177 0.55 1.02 10.20
CA PHE A 177 0.48 2.45 10.49
C PHE A 177 -0.07 3.20 9.28
N ALA A 178 -0.67 4.37 9.51
CA ALA A 178 -1.13 5.26 8.45
C ALA A 178 -0.75 6.70 8.78
N PHE A 179 -0.27 7.42 7.77
CA PHE A 179 0.14 8.82 7.87
C PHE A 179 -0.41 9.60 6.68
N THR A 180 -0.79 10.86 6.89
CA THR A 180 -0.97 11.81 5.80
C THR A 180 0.40 12.30 5.30
N PRO A 181 0.51 12.88 4.08
CA PRO A 181 1.77 13.45 3.59
C PRO A 181 2.40 14.47 4.55
N ASP A 182 1.57 15.29 5.21
CA ASP A 182 2.00 16.30 6.20
C ASP A 182 2.48 15.71 7.54
N GLU A 183 2.10 14.48 7.87
CA GLU A 183 2.55 13.77 9.07
C GLU A 183 3.87 13.02 8.87
N VAL A 184 4.32 12.85 7.63
CA VAL A 184 5.50 12.04 7.30
C VAL A 184 6.75 12.56 8.02
N GLU A 185 7.11 13.82 7.78
CA GLU A 185 8.32 14.43 8.37
C GLU A 185 8.17 14.65 9.88
N SER A 186 6.97 15.00 10.34
CA SER A 186 6.75 15.45 11.72
C SER A 186 6.51 14.30 12.72
N ARG A 187 5.98 13.16 12.28
CA ARG A 187 5.48 12.11 13.19
C ARG A 187 5.90 10.68 12.83
N MET A 188 6.18 10.38 11.56
CA MET A 188 6.35 8.98 11.14
C MET A 188 7.49 8.28 11.87
N MET A 189 8.70 8.82 11.78
CA MET A 189 9.88 8.16 12.33
C MET A 189 9.80 8.00 13.85
N SER A 190 9.35 9.04 14.57
CA SER A 190 9.19 8.97 16.03
C SER A 190 8.14 7.93 16.44
N THR A 191 7.07 7.75 15.66
CA THR A 191 6.05 6.72 15.90
C THR A 191 6.60 5.32 15.67
N LEU A 192 7.29 5.10 14.55
CA LEU A 192 7.79 3.77 14.17
C LEU A 192 8.92 3.30 15.09
N LEU A 193 9.83 4.19 15.47
CA LEU A 193 10.93 3.90 16.39
C LEU A 193 10.46 3.61 17.82
N ALA A 194 9.29 4.13 18.21
CA ALA A 194 8.74 3.92 19.55
C ALA A 194 8.08 2.54 19.74
N VAL A 195 7.95 1.73 18.68
CA VAL A 195 7.29 0.42 18.76
C VAL A 195 8.20 -0.59 19.45
N PRO A 196 7.78 -1.19 20.59
CA PRO A 196 8.61 -2.16 21.29
C PRO A 196 8.83 -3.46 20.48
N PRO A 197 9.98 -4.14 20.65
CA PRO A 197 10.28 -5.40 19.95
C PRO A 197 9.18 -6.47 20.00
N ALA A 198 8.62 -6.72 21.18
CA ALA A 198 7.54 -7.69 21.34
C ALA A 198 6.26 -7.31 20.57
N GLN A 199 6.01 -6.01 20.41
CA GLN A 199 4.90 -5.54 19.59
C GLN A 199 5.20 -5.72 18.10
N LEU A 200 6.44 -5.50 17.65
CA LEU A 200 6.82 -5.75 16.25
C LEU A 200 6.61 -7.21 15.85
N GLU A 201 7.02 -8.16 16.69
CA GLU A 201 6.83 -9.60 16.45
C GLU A 201 5.34 -9.95 16.33
N GLU A 202 4.50 -9.42 17.23
CA GLU A 202 3.05 -9.67 17.19
C GLU A 202 2.40 -9.01 15.96
N MET A 203 2.83 -7.80 15.60
CA MET A 203 2.37 -7.11 14.38
C MET A 203 2.73 -7.91 13.13
N GLN A 204 3.96 -8.43 13.02
CA GLN A 204 4.38 -9.30 11.92
C GLN A 204 3.51 -10.56 11.84
N ARG A 205 3.33 -11.28 12.96
CA ARG A 205 2.54 -12.51 13.01
C ARG A 205 1.11 -12.27 12.52
N LYS A 206 0.47 -11.22 13.02
CA LYS A 206 -0.89 -10.83 12.62
C LYS A 206 -0.94 -10.33 11.17
N SER A 207 0.08 -9.63 10.68
CA SER A 207 0.19 -9.17 9.29
C SER A 207 0.22 -10.38 8.33
N LEU A 208 1.02 -11.40 8.63
CA LEU A 208 1.08 -12.65 7.85
C LEU A 208 -0.26 -13.42 7.88
N GLU A 209 -0.92 -13.46 9.03
CA GLU A 209 -2.26 -14.07 9.16
C GLU A 209 -3.29 -13.32 8.29
N ALA A 210 -3.29 -11.99 8.34
CA ALA A 210 -4.14 -11.15 7.52
C ALA A 210 -3.84 -11.34 6.02
N TYR A 211 -2.57 -11.45 5.64
CA TYR A 211 -2.16 -11.76 4.27
C TYR A 211 -2.76 -13.09 3.80
N GLY A 212 -2.57 -14.17 4.58
CA GLY A 212 -3.09 -15.49 4.23
C GLY A 212 -4.62 -15.51 4.11
N ARG A 213 -5.33 -14.70 4.91
CA ARG A 213 -6.78 -14.53 4.81
C ARG A 213 -7.22 -13.79 3.54
N MET A 214 -6.48 -12.76 3.12
CA MET A 214 -6.83 -11.92 1.97
C MET A 214 -6.41 -12.52 0.63
N PHE A 215 -5.20 -13.08 0.55
CA PHE A 215 -4.55 -13.48 -0.70
C PHE A 215 -4.33 -14.99 -0.81
N GLY A 216 -4.22 -15.72 0.31
CA GLY A 216 -3.88 -17.14 0.29
C GLY A 216 -2.41 -17.39 -0.08
N ALA A 217 -2.13 -18.56 -0.65
CA ALA A 217 -0.76 -19.00 -0.98
C ALA A 217 -0.38 -18.76 -2.46
N ASP A 218 -1.37 -18.57 -3.34
CA ASP A 218 -1.18 -18.33 -4.77
C ASP A 218 -1.73 -16.95 -5.11
N VAL A 219 -0.90 -16.09 -5.73
CA VAL A 219 -1.25 -14.72 -6.12
C VAL A 219 -2.45 -14.64 -7.06
N ASN A 220 -2.71 -15.70 -7.82
CA ASN A 220 -3.83 -15.76 -8.75
C ASN A 220 -5.09 -16.35 -8.10
N ASP A 221 -5.01 -16.80 -6.84
CA ASP A 221 -6.15 -17.34 -6.13
C ASP A 221 -7.00 -16.23 -5.51
N PHE A 222 -8.10 -15.90 -6.18
CA PHE A 222 -9.08 -14.93 -5.65
C PHE A 222 -10.01 -15.51 -4.58
N ARG A 223 -10.02 -16.84 -4.35
CA ARG A 223 -10.96 -17.49 -3.42
C ARG A 223 -10.88 -16.95 -1.98
N PRO A 224 -9.71 -16.64 -1.39
CA PRO A 224 -9.63 -16.07 -0.05
C PRO A 224 -10.37 -14.72 0.06
N SER A 225 -10.08 -13.76 -0.82
CA SER A 225 -10.80 -12.49 -0.92
C SER A 225 -12.30 -12.68 -1.17
N ALA A 226 -12.68 -13.57 -2.11
CA ALA A 226 -14.09 -13.88 -2.37
C ALA A 226 -14.83 -14.42 -1.14
N ARG A 227 -14.19 -15.26 -0.32
CA ARG A 227 -14.77 -15.76 0.94
C ARG A 227 -15.01 -14.63 1.94
N ILE A 228 -14.10 -13.66 2.03
CA ILE A 228 -14.29 -12.46 2.87
C ILE A 228 -15.49 -11.67 2.38
N ILE A 229 -15.56 -11.36 1.08
CA ILE A 229 -16.67 -10.61 0.46
C ILE A 229 -18.00 -11.33 0.72
N LEU A 230 -18.09 -12.63 0.45
CA LEU A 230 -19.30 -13.42 0.73
C LEU A 230 -19.67 -13.41 2.22
N GLY A 231 -18.68 -13.41 3.11
CA GLY A 231 -18.90 -13.28 4.56
C GLY A 231 -19.51 -11.93 4.95
N ILE A 232 -18.99 -10.83 4.38
CA ILE A 232 -19.55 -9.48 4.54
C ILE A 232 -21.00 -9.45 4.07
N LEU A 233 -21.25 -9.89 2.82
CA LEU A 233 -22.58 -9.86 2.21
C LEU A 233 -23.58 -10.70 3.01
N ARG A 234 -23.22 -11.91 3.44
CA ARG A 234 -24.08 -12.76 4.28
C ARG A 234 -24.48 -12.09 5.58
N ARG A 235 -23.54 -11.41 6.25
CA ARG A 235 -23.84 -10.66 7.48
C ARG A 235 -24.79 -9.49 7.22
N ARG A 236 -24.51 -8.68 6.20
CA ARG A 236 -25.30 -7.49 5.86
C ARG A 236 -26.71 -7.82 5.37
N LEU A 237 -26.87 -8.90 4.61
CA LEU A 237 -28.18 -9.35 4.10
C LEU A 237 -29.02 -10.10 5.15
N GLY A 238 -28.52 -10.29 6.37
CA GLY A 238 -29.22 -11.05 7.41
C GLY A 238 -29.46 -12.52 7.05
N HIS A 239 -28.76 -13.05 6.04
CA HIS A 239 -28.92 -14.43 5.59
C HIS A 239 -28.24 -15.39 6.57
N ARG A 240 -28.92 -15.67 7.69
CA ARG A 240 -28.63 -16.83 8.52
C ARG A 240 -29.04 -18.05 7.71
N ARG A 241 -28.09 -18.92 7.36
CA ARG A 241 -28.42 -20.26 6.87
C ARG A 241 -29.39 -20.87 7.89
N THR A 242 -30.66 -20.99 7.50
CA THR A 242 -31.60 -21.88 8.18
C THR A 242 -30.95 -23.26 8.16
N ARG A 243 -30.64 -23.77 9.34
CA ARG A 243 -30.12 -25.13 9.54
C ARG A 243 -31.13 -26.14 9.07
#